data_AF-A0AAW1KUA4-F1
#
_entry.id   AF-A0AAW1KUA4-F1
#
_cell.length_a   1.000
_cell.length_b   1.000
_cell.length_c   1.000
_cell.angle_alpha   90.00
_cell.angle_beta   90.00
_cell.angle_gamma   90.00
#
_symmetry.space_group_name_H-M   'P 1'
#
loop_
_entity.id
_entity.type
_entity.pdbx_description
1 polymer ?
#
loop_
_entity_poly.entity_id
_entity_poly.type
_entity_poly.pdbx_seq_one_letter_code
_entity_poly.pdbx_strand_id
1 'polypeptide(L)'
;MESKTTSSMNLLVTIVLLFVTSFVLARPNTVVESALAPNSPSEDYQVQKCASKIGETCGNSIFHYVFGAGKHVSKECCTILLNVGEKCHDLLTSVTIRLEHFPKQQEKEIRRKNDKAWKLCKKHGQISN
;
A
#
# COMPACT_ATOMS: atom_id res chain seq x y z
N MET A 1 -36.34 -27.42 21.03
CA MET A 1 -37.18 -26.53 20.22
C MET A 1 -36.79 -25.10 20.54
N GLU A 2 -35.61 -24.65 20.09
CA GLU A 2 -35.36 -24.16 18.72
C GLU A 2 -36.42 -23.14 18.30
N SER A 3 -36.23 -21.85 18.61
CA SER A 3 -36.85 -20.71 17.90
C SER A 3 -36.52 -19.34 18.52
N LYS A 4 -35.27 -19.07 18.92
CA LYS A 4 -34.87 -17.67 19.29
C LYS A 4 -33.59 -17.19 18.61
N THR A 5 -32.68 -18.08 18.26
CA THR A 5 -31.38 -17.70 17.67
C THR A 5 -31.47 -17.32 16.19
N THR A 6 -32.36 -17.95 15.42
CA THR A 6 -32.50 -17.74 13.96
C THR A 6 -33.10 -16.38 13.60
N SER A 7 -34.01 -15.85 14.43
CA SER A 7 -34.65 -14.54 14.20
C SER A 7 -33.68 -13.37 14.39
N SER A 8 -32.83 -13.42 15.43
CA SER A 8 -31.82 -12.41 15.70
C SER A 8 -30.73 -12.37 14.63
N MET A 9 -30.29 -13.54 14.14
CA MET A 9 -29.28 -13.63 13.08
C MET A 9 -29.81 -13.13 11.73
N ASN A 10 -31.06 -13.43 11.39
CA ASN A 10 -31.71 -12.90 10.18
C ASN A 10 -31.93 -11.38 10.25
N LEU A 11 -32.24 -10.85 11.43
CA LEU A 11 -32.36 -9.42 11.67
C LEU A 11 -31.01 -8.70 11.48
N LEU A 12 -29.94 -9.24 12.05
CA LEU A 12 -28.59 -8.70 11.88
C LEU A 12 -28.12 -8.73 10.43
N VAL A 13 -28.36 -9.83 9.71
CA VAL A 13 -28.03 -9.94 8.28
C VAL A 13 -28.80 -8.92 7.44
N THR A 14 -30.08 -8.71 7.74
CA THR A 14 -30.92 -7.73 7.03
C THR A 14 -30.43 -6.30 7.27
N ILE A 15 -30.08 -5.96 8.51
CA ILE A 15 -29.55 -4.64 8.86
C ILE A 15 -28.22 -4.38 8.14
N VAL A 16 -27.32 -5.35 8.09
CA VAL A 16 -26.03 -5.23 7.37
C VAL A 16 -26.25 -5.01 5.88
N LEU A 17 -27.18 -5.73 5.23
CA LEU A 17 -27.50 -5.56 3.81
C LEU A 17 -28.06 -4.16 3.49
N LEU A 18 -28.88 -3.58 4.38
CA LEU A 18 -29.41 -2.23 4.22
C LEU A 18 -28.32 -1.15 4.34
N PHE A 19 -27.34 -1.34 5.22
CA PHE A 19 -26.19 -0.43 5.29
C PHE A 19 -25.31 -0.52 4.05
N VAL A 20 -24.99 -1.72 3.57
CA VAL A 20 -24.11 -1.91 2.40
C VAL A 20 -24.72 -1.32 1.13
N THR A 21 -26.03 -1.47 0.90
CA THR A 21 -26.73 -0.89 -0.25
C THR A 21 -26.78 0.64 -0.22
N SER A 22 -26.91 1.25 0.97
CA SER A 22 -26.90 2.71 1.14
C SER A 22 -25.53 3.33 0.84
N PHE A 23 -24.44 2.63 1.16
CA PHE A 23 -23.08 3.12 0.86
C PHE A 23 -22.70 3.03 -0.63
N VAL A 24 -23.33 2.13 -1.40
CA VAL A 24 -23.04 1.98 -2.84
C VAL A 24 -23.64 3.12 -3.67
N LEU A 25 -24.80 3.67 -3.27
CA LEU A 25 -25.48 4.76 -3.99
C LEU A 25 -24.96 6.16 -3.64
N ALA A 26 -24.21 6.31 -2.56
CA ALA A 26 -23.68 7.60 -2.09
C ALA A 26 -22.23 7.88 -2.54
N ARG A 27 -21.76 7.26 -3.62
CA ARG A 27 -20.54 7.69 -4.31
C ARG A 27 -20.91 8.70 -5.39
N PRO A 28 -20.80 10.03 -5.14
CA PRO A 28 -20.86 10.96 -6.24
C PRO A 28 -19.69 10.66 -7.18
N ASN A 29 -19.99 10.22 -8.40
CA ASN A 29 -19.03 10.17 -9.49
C ASN A 29 -18.70 11.61 -9.90
N THR A 30 -17.89 12.32 -9.12
CA THR A 30 -17.28 13.57 -9.58
C THR A 30 -16.14 13.20 -10.52
N VAL A 31 -16.48 13.03 -11.80
CA VAL A 31 -15.49 13.09 -12.88
C VAL A 31 -14.99 14.53 -12.91
N VAL A 32 -13.88 14.76 -12.22
CA VAL A 32 -13.11 16.00 -12.40
C VAL A 32 -12.42 15.87 -13.74
N GLU A 33 -13.01 16.47 -14.77
CA GLU A 33 -12.37 16.76 -16.05
C GLU A 33 -11.19 17.70 -15.77
N SER A 34 -10.05 17.13 -15.40
CA SER A 34 -8.82 17.88 -15.16
C SER A 34 -8.13 18.06 -16.50
N ALA A 35 -8.11 19.30 -17.00
CA ALA A 35 -7.53 19.69 -18.26
C ALA A 35 -6.12 19.10 -18.45
N LEU A 36 -5.93 18.37 -19.55
CA LEU A 36 -4.68 17.72 -19.92
C LEU A 36 -3.56 18.75 -20.11
N ALA A 37 -2.55 18.71 -19.24
CA ALA A 37 -1.19 19.00 -19.66
C ALA A 37 -0.65 17.72 -20.34
N PRO A 38 -0.17 17.77 -21.59
CA PRO A 38 0.39 16.58 -22.21
C PRO A 38 1.77 16.28 -21.56
N ASN A 39 2.02 14.99 -21.29
CA ASN A 39 3.32 14.27 -21.31
C ASN A 39 3.76 13.50 -20.05
N SER A 40 3.16 13.66 -18.86
CA SER A 40 3.56 12.85 -17.69
C SER A 40 2.55 11.73 -17.40
N PRO A 41 2.98 10.46 -17.23
CA PRO A 41 2.08 9.42 -16.78
C PRO A 41 1.49 9.78 -15.41
N SER A 42 0.20 9.49 -15.20
CA SER A 42 -0.47 9.73 -13.92
C SER A 42 0.29 9.06 -12.76
N GLU A 43 0.15 9.60 -11.55
CA GLU A 43 0.77 9.01 -10.36
C GLU A 43 0.35 7.54 -10.20
N ASP A 44 -0.93 7.24 -10.39
CA ASP A 44 -1.47 5.87 -10.36
C ASP A 44 -0.77 4.93 -11.34
N TYR A 45 -0.53 5.37 -12.58
CA TYR A 45 0.20 4.57 -13.56
C TYR A 45 1.65 4.33 -13.11
N GLN A 46 2.31 5.35 -12.55
CA GLN A 46 3.68 5.21 -12.06
C GLN A 46 3.76 4.26 -10.86
N VAL A 47 2.82 4.36 -9.92
CA VAL A 47 2.67 3.44 -8.79
C VAL A 47 2.49 2.02 -9.29
N GLN A 48 1.54 1.79 -10.20
CA GLN A 48 1.29 0.47 -10.77
C GLN A 48 2.52 -0.09 -11.49
N LYS A 49 3.22 0.74 -12.27
CA LYS A 49 4.45 0.36 -12.97
C LYS A 49 5.58 0.00 -12.02
N CYS A 50 5.73 0.71 -10.90
CA CYS A 50 6.74 0.40 -9.89
C CYS A 50 6.37 -0.89 -9.12
N ALA A 51 5.14 -0.98 -8.62
CA ALA A 51 4.67 -2.11 -7.84
C ALA A 51 4.69 -3.43 -8.64
N SER A 52 4.24 -3.41 -9.89
CA SER A 52 4.22 -4.60 -10.76
C SER A 52 5.61 -5.19 -11.00
N LYS A 53 6.65 -4.35 -11.12
CA LYS A 53 8.02 -4.83 -11.30
C LYS A 53 8.65 -5.37 -10.01
N ILE A 54 8.24 -4.86 -8.86
CA ILE A 54 8.70 -5.38 -7.57
C ILE A 54 8.03 -6.73 -7.27
N GLY A 55 6.76 -6.87 -7.64
CA GLY A 55 5.98 -8.07 -7.38
C GLY A 55 5.54 -8.20 -5.92
N GLU A 56 4.53 -9.04 -5.68
CA GLU A 56 3.86 -9.15 -4.38
C GLU A 56 4.80 -9.64 -3.27
N THR A 57 5.56 -10.72 -3.52
CA THR A 57 6.44 -11.33 -2.51
C THR A 57 7.51 -10.37 -2.01
N CYS A 58 8.22 -9.71 -2.93
CA CYS A 58 9.24 -8.73 -2.56
C CYS A 58 8.63 -7.43 -2.05
N GLY A 59 7.50 -7.01 -2.61
CA GLY A 59 6.74 -5.86 -2.12
C GLY A 59 6.36 -6.01 -0.66
N ASN A 60 5.82 -7.17 -0.26
CA ASN A 60 5.46 -7.45 1.13
C ASN A 60 6.69 -7.47 2.06
N SER A 61 7.79 -8.10 1.65
CA SER A 61 9.03 -8.12 2.44
C SER A 61 9.58 -6.71 2.69
N ILE A 62 9.65 -5.89 1.63
CA ILE A 62 10.13 -4.50 1.70
C ILE A 62 9.16 -3.64 2.52
N PHE A 63 7.85 -3.78 2.29
CA PHE A 63 6.82 -3.07 3.03
C PHE A 63 6.93 -3.35 4.53
N HIS A 64 7.08 -4.61 4.93
CA HIS A 64 7.23 -4.96 6.34
C HIS A 64 8.54 -4.44 6.96
N TYR A 65 9.61 -4.29 6.17
CA TYR A 65 10.82 -3.65 6.66
C TYR A 65 10.60 -2.16 6.92
N VAL A 66 9.96 -1.46 5.99
CA VAL A 66 9.77 0.00 6.03
C VAL A 66 8.69 0.42 7.04
N PHE A 67 7.55 -0.26 7.03
CA PHE A 67 6.38 0.11 7.83
C PHE A 67 6.20 -0.74 9.09
N GLY A 68 6.85 -1.92 9.16
CA GLY A 68 6.73 -2.85 10.28
C GLY A 68 7.95 -2.88 11.21
N ALA A 69 8.09 -4.00 11.92
CA ALA A 69 9.12 -4.23 12.93
C ALA A 69 10.50 -4.64 12.36
N GLY A 70 10.80 -4.33 11.09
CA GLY A 70 12.07 -4.71 10.46
C GLY A 70 12.16 -6.21 10.18
N LYS A 71 11.72 -6.64 8.99
CA LYS A 71 11.84 -8.03 8.52
C LYS A 71 13.06 -8.20 7.60
N HIS A 72 13.49 -9.43 7.43
CA HIS A 72 14.49 -9.79 6.43
C HIS A 72 14.00 -9.46 4.99
N VAL A 73 14.92 -8.94 4.17
CA VAL A 73 14.75 -8.75 2.71
C VAL A 73 15.81 -9.57 2.00
N SER A 74 15.37 -10.53 1.17
CA SER A 74 16.26 -11.48 0.52
C SER A 74 17.17 -10.84 -0.54
N LYS A 75 18.19 -11.59 -0.96
CA LYS A 75 19.07 -11.18 -2.06
C LYS A 75 18.33 -10.91 -3.37
N GLU A 76 17.38 -11.78 -3.68
CA GLU A 76 16.51 -11.65 -4.85
C GLU A 76 15.69 -10.36 -4.78
N CYS A 77 15.05 -10.08 -3.65
CA CYS A 77 14.22 -8.89 -3.51
C CYS A 77 15.01 -7.59 -3.53
N CYS A 78 16.21 -7.56 -2.95
CA CYS A 78 17.10 -6.41 -3.12
C CYS A 78 17.56 -6.26 -4.57
N THR A 79 17.86 -7.34 -5.29
CA THR A 79 18.22 -7.26 -6.72
C THR A 79 17.09 -6.65 -7.54
N ILE A 80 15.86 -7.10 -7.31
CA ILE A 80 14.66 -6.54 -7.96
C ILE A 80 14.49 -5.07 -7.59
N LEU A 81 14.56 -4.72 -6.30
CA LEU A 81 14.41 -3.35 -5.85
C LEU A 81 15.42 -2.40 -6.51
N LEU A 82 16.69 -2.82 -6.57
CA LEU A 82 17.77 -2.05 -7.21
C LEU A 82 17.55 -1.88 -8.72
N ASN A 83 17.08 -2.92 -9.40
CA ASN A 83 16.75 -2.88 -10.82
C ASN A 83 15.57 -1.95 -11.12
N VAL A 84 14.58 -1.91 -10.23
CA VAL A 84 13.41 -1.02 -10.36
C VAL A 84 13.79 0.44 -10.04
N GLY A 85 14.70 0.66 -9.09
CA GLY A 85 15.35 1.94 -8.84
C GLY A 85 14.79 2.71 -7.63
N GLU A 86 15.63 3.61 -7.08
CA GLU A 86 15.35 4.41 -5.88
C GLU A 86 14.06 5.21 -6.00
N LYS A 87 13.82 5.81 -7.17
CA LYS A 87 12.60 6.60 -7.43
C LYS A 87 11.31 5.79 -7.23
N CYS A 88 11.30 4.53 -7.63
CA CYS A 88 10.13 3.68 -7.43
C CYS A 88 9.94 3.30 -5.97
N HIS A 89 11.04 3.00 -5.26
CA HIS A 89 11.03 2.74 -3.83
C HIS A 89 10.46 3.94 -3.06
N ASP A 90 10.95 5.14 -3.35
CA ASP A 90 10.51 6.39 -2.71
C ASP A 90 9.06 6.77 -3.07
N LEU A 91 8.66 6.55 -4.33
CA LEU A 91 7.30 6.81 -4.80
C LEU A 91 6.30 5.96 -4.03
N LEU A 92 6.52 4.63 -3.98
CA LEU A 92 5.61 3.70 -3.32
C LEU A 92 5.50 4.04 -1.83
N THR A 93 6.62 4.29 -1.16
CA THR A 93 6.61 4.70 0.25
C THR A 93 5.87 6.02 0.46
N SER A 94 6.09 7.02 -0.40
CA SER A 94 5.46 8.33 -0.25
C SER A 94 3.96 8.30 -0.49
N VAL A 95 3.50 7.51 -1.46
CA VAL A 95 2.07 7.29 -1.71
C VAL A 95 1.42 6.58 -0.53
N THR A 96 2.03 5.52 -0.01
CA THR A 96 1.54 4.83 1.19
C THR A 96 1.46 5.77 2.40
N ILE A 97 2.47 6.62 2.62
CA ILE A 97 2.46 7.60 3.72
C ILE A 97 1.21 8.49 3.63
N ARG A 98 0.88 8.99 2.43
CA ARG A 98 -0.26 9.88 2.21
C ARG A 98 -1.60 9.15 2.36
N LEU A 99 -1.73 7.96 1.77
CA LEU A 99 -2.98 7.19 1.79
C LEU A 99 -3.35 6.72 3.20
N GLU A 100 -2.37 6.29 3.99
CA GLU A 100 -2.58 5.78 5.35
C GLU A 100 -2.58 6.90 6.41
N HIS A 101 -2.37 8.16 6.01
CA HIS A 101 -2.41 9.34 6.89
C HIS A 101 -1.51 9.20 8.15
N PHE A 102 -0.29 8.69 7.98
CA PHE A 102 0.63 8.50 9.10
C PHE A 102 0.94 9.83 9.83
N PRO A 103 0.97 9.84 11.18
CA PRO A 103 1.40 11.02 11.94
C PRO A 103 2.82 11.44 11.55
N LYS A 104 3.11 12.76 11.52
CA LYS A 104 4.43 13.31 11.12
C LYS A 104 5.63 12.66 11.82
N GLN A 105 5.48 12.28 13.09
CA GLN A 105 6.54 11.58 13.83
C GLN A 105 6.81 10.18 13.29
N GLN A 106 5.77 9.44 12.91
CA GLN A 106 5.90 8.13 12.29
C GLN A 106 6.42 8.26 10.85
N GLU A 107 5.98 9.28 10.11
CA GLU A 107 6.47 9.57 8.76
C GLU A 107 8.00 9.71 8.74
N LYS A 108 8.58 10.46 9.69
CA LYS A 108 10.04 10.63 9.77
C LYS A 108 10.77 9.30 9.93
N GLU A 109 10.24 8.41 10.77
CA GLU A 109 10.82 7.08 10.98
C GLU A 109 10.64 6.17 9.76
N ILE A 110 9.48 6.22 9.10
CA ILE A 110 9.20 5.48 7.86
C ILE A 110 10.19 5.91 6.77
N ARG A 111 10.39 7.21 6.56
CA ARG A 111 11.36 7.72 5.58
C ARG A 111 12.78 7.29 5.91
N ARG A 112 13.16 7.33 7.19
CA ARG A 112 14.47 6.81 7.63
C ARG A 112 14.65 5.32 7.31
N LYS A 113 13.61 4.50 7.53
CA LYS A 113 13.63 3.07 7.20
C LYS A 113 13.65 2.83 5.69
N ASN A 114 12.92 3.63 4.91
CA ASN A 114 12.95 3.62 3.44
C ASN A 114 14.38 3.82 2.92
N ASP A 115 15.07 4.88 3.37
CA ASP A 115 16.45 5.17 2.98
C ASP A 115 17.41 4.08 3.42
N LYS A 116 17.19 3.54 4.64
CA LYS A 116 18.00 2.44 5.18
C LYS A 116 17.85 1.19 4.32
N ALA A 117 16.64 0.85 3.89
CA ALA A 117 16.39 -0.30 3.03
C ALA A 117 17.19 -0.20 1.72
N TRP A 118 17.10 0.95 1.05
CA TRP A 118 17.84 1.21 -0.18
C TRP A 118 19.36 1.08 0.01
N LYS A 119 19.90 1.74 1.06
CA LYS A 119 21.33 1.71 1.37
C LYS A 119 21.83 0.29 1.68
N LEU A 120 21.07 -0.49 2.44
CA LEU A 120 21.44 -1.87 2.77
C LEU A 120 21.38 -2.78 1.54
N CYS A 121 20.33 -2.68 0.70
CA CYS A 121 20.28 -3.42 -0.55
C CYS A 121 21.47 -3.08 -1.46
N LYS A 122 21.81 -1.80 -1.63
CA LYS A 122 23.01 -1.41 -2.41
C LYS A 122 24.31 -1.96 -1.85
N LYS A 123 24.46 -1.96 -0.52
CA LYS A 123 25.74 -2.29 0.14
C LYS A 123 25.94 -3.80 0.32
N HIS A 124 24.90 -4.51 0.70
CA HIS A 124 24.98 -5.91 1.15
C HIS A 124 24.23 -6.86 0.22
N GLY A 125 23.42 -6.34 -0.68
CA GLY A 125 22.57 -7.13 -1.55
C GLY A 125 21.41 -7.81 -0.83
N GLN A 126 21.26 -7.66 0.49
CA GLN A 126 20.16 -8.21 1.31
C GLN A 126 20.04 -7.42 2.62
N ILE A 127 18.96 -7.65 3.37
CA ILE A 127 18.75 -7.10 4.71
C ILE A 127 18.46 -8.22 5.68
N SER A 128 19.30 -8.37 6.69
CA SER A 128 19.13 -9.33 7.79
C SER A 128 19.02 -8.59 9.12
N ASN A 129 18.32 -9.20 10.08
CA ASN A 129 18.29 -8.72 11.47
C ASN A 129 19.58 -9.04 12.20
#